data_AF-A0A6B2F1P3-F1
#
_entry.id   AF-A0A6B2F1P3-F1
#
_cell.length_a   1.000
_cell.length_b   1.000
_cell.length_c   1.000
_cell.angle_alpha   90.00
_cell.angle_beta   90.00
_cell.angle_gamma   90.00
#
_symmetry.space_group_name_H-M   'P 1'
#
loop_
_entity.id
_entity.type
_entity.pdbx_description
1 polymer ?
#
loop_
_entity_poly.entity_id
_entity_poly.type
_entity_poly.pdbx_seq_one_letter_code
_entity_poly.pdbx_strand_id
1 'polypeptide(L)'
;MKSLLVTAGITAFVLALFLHSGSALMCYNCPIANCDRNITCKGEEDTCVIVYHGVKNTSQCWKYSNCNVDFISNHFSTKNFRYRCCQWNLCNDAPNVVASKIALSGAFLLTVAHILKFLVWN
;
A
#
# COMPACT_ATOMS: atom_id res chain seq x y z
N MET A 1 -24.49 21.22 22.77
CA MET A 1 -23.04 21.58 22.85
C MET A 1 -22.13 20.35 22.95
N LYS A 2 -22.36 19.41 23.88
CA LYS A 2 -21.53 18.18 24.01
C LYS A 2 -21.54 17.27 22.77
N SER A 3 -22.71 17.08 22.15
CA SER A 3 -22.85 16.26 20.93
C SER A 3 -22.04 16.82 19.75
N LEU A 4 -22.05 18.14 19.52
CA LEU A 4 -21.28 18.81 18.46
C LEU A 4 -19.76 18.63 18.61
N LEU A 5 -19.24 18.70 19.84
CA LEU A 5 -17.82 18.47 20.14
C LEU A 5 -17.41 17.02 19.83
N VAL A 6 -18.31 16.06 20.13
CA VAL A 6 -18.07 14.65 19.84
C VAL A 6 -18.10 14.39 18.33
N THR A 7 -19.07 14.95 17.60
CA THR A 7 -19.15 14.80 16.14
C THR A 7 -17.92 15.40 15.46
N ALA A 8 -17.51 16.62 15.85
CA ALA A 8 -16.32 17.27 15.31
C ALA A 8 -15.03 16.46 15.60
N GLY A 9 -14.91 15.88 16.79
CA GLY A 9 -13.79 15.02 17.14
C GLY A 9 -13.70 13.75 16.29
N ILE A 10 -14.84 13.09 16.03
CA ILE A 10 -14.90 11.90 15.18
C ILE A 10 -14.53 12.25 13.73
N THR A 11 -15.11 13.33 13.18
CA THR A 11 -14.79 13.77 11.81
C THR A 11 -13.31 14.11 11.65
N ALA A 12 -12.72 14.81 12.63
CA ALA A 12 -11.29 15.12 12.61
C ALA A 12 -10.41 13.87 12.68
N PHE A 13 -10.76 12.89 13.52
CA PHE A 13 -10.04 11.62 13.62
C PHE A 13 -10.12 10.81 12.32
N VAL A 14 -11.30 10.74 11.70
CA VAL A 14 -11.49 10.05 10.41
C VAL A 14 -10.67 10.74 9.31
N LEU A 15 -10.69 12.07 9.23
CA LEU A 15 -9.86 12.83 8.28
C LEU A 15 -8.36 12.57 8.49
N ALA A 16 -7.90 12.47 9.74
CA ALA A 16 -6.50 12.15 10.07
C ALA A 16 -6.06 10.77 9.57
N LEU A 17 -6.99 9.80 9.45
CA LEU A 17 -6.69 8.48 8.88
C LEU A 17 -6.54 8.51 7.34
N PHE A 18 -7.14 9.50 6.67
CA PHE A 18 -7.04 9.68 5.21
C PHE A 18 -5.95 10.68 4.79
N LEU A 19 -5.41 11.45 5.75
CA LEU A 19 -4.20 12.24 5.58
C LEU A 19 -3.02 11.27 5.36
N HIS A 20 -2.72 11.01 4.09
CA HIS A 20 -1.52 10.27 3.71
C HIS A 20 -0.32 11.07 4.20
N SER A 21 0.35 10.59 5.26
CA SER A 21 1.66 11.08 5.65
C SER A 21 2.58 10.95 4.44
N GLY A 22 3.08 12.06 3.92
CA GLY A 22 4.05 12.12 2.82
C GLY A 22 5.42 11.56 3.24
N SER A 23 5.45 10.33 3.71
CA SER A 23 6.65 9.57 3.96
C SER A 23 7.16 9.04 2.63
N ALA A 24 8.46 9.18 2.38
CA ALA A 24 9.07 8.60 1.19
C ALA A 24 8.86 7.08 1.21
N LEU A 25 8.27 6.54 0.14
CA LEU A 25 7.91 5.13 0.01
C LEU A 25 9.16 4.25 0.11
N MET A 26 9.09 3.15 0.85
CA MET A 26 10.18 2.17 0.92
C MET A 26 9.81 0.91 0.13
N CYS A 27 10.70 0.40 -0.71
CA CYS A 27 10.46 -0.80 -1.50
C CYS A 27 11.68 -1.73 -1.47
N TYR A 28 11.45 -3.02 -1.76
CA TYR A 28 12.53 -3.92 -2.15
C TYR A 28 13.06 -3.53 -3.53
N ASN A 29 14.39 -3.44 -3.68
CA ASN A 29 15.02 -3.02 -4.93
C ASN A 29 16.22 -3.90 -5.28
N CYS A 30 15.95 -4.97 -6.03
CA CYS A 30 16.94 -5.94 -6.48
C CYS A 30 16.70 -6.39 -7.93
N PRO A 31 17.76 -6.54 -8.74
CA PRO A 31 17.66 -7.02 -10.11
C PRO A 31 17.37 -8.53 -10.22
N ILE A 32 17.61 -9.31 -9.17
CA ILE A 32 17.51 -10.78 -9.16
C ILE A 32 16.68 -11.23 -7.95
N ALA A 33 16.19 -12.47 -8.00
CA ALA A 33 15.51 -13.16 -6.89
C ALA A 33 16.36 -13.19 -5.60
N ASN A 34 15.70 -13.43 -4.46
CA ASN A 34 16.25 -13.33 -3.09
C ASN A 34 16.66 -11.90 -2.71
N CYS A 35 15.68 -11.00 -2.72
CA CYS A 35 15.89 -9.58 -2.43
C CYS A 35 15.76 -9.28 -0.94
N ASP A 36 16.89 -9.08 -0.26
CA ASP A 36 16.91 -8.64 1.14
C ASP A 36 17.21 -7.13 1.28
N ARG A 37 17.44 -6.45 0.15
CA ARG A 37 17.75 -5.01 0.13
C ARG A 37 16.48 -4.19 -0.06
N ASN A 38 16.15 -3.41 0.97
CA ASN A 38 15.16 -2.34 0.88
C ASN A 38 15.85 -0.98 0.68
N ILE A 39 15.16 -0.06 0.00
CA ILE A 39 15.59 1.32 -0.20
C ILE A 39 14.40 2.26 -0.05
N THR A 40 14.68 3.50 0.32
CA THR A 40 13.73 4.61 0.18
C THR A 40 13.70 5.08 -1.27
N CYS A 41 12.53 5.04 -1.89
CA CYS A 41 12.30 5.49 -3.26
C CYS A 41 12.48 7.01 -3.39
N LYS A 42 12.87 7.47 -4.58
CA LYS A 42 13.28 8.86 -4.79
C LYS A 42 12.29 9.62 -5.66
N GLY A 43 12.17 10.92 -5.38
CA GLY A 43 11.50 11.88 -6.27
C GLY A 43 10.08 11.47 -6.62
N GLU A 44 9.90 11.03 -7.87
CA GLU A 44 8.61 10.66 -8.47
C GLU A 44 8.27 9.15 -8.36
N GLU A 45 9.13 8.35 -7.73
CA GLU A 45 8.90 6.92 -7.53
C GLU A 45 7.93 6.69 -6.36
N ASP A 46 6.64 6.71 -6.67
CA ASP A 46 5.52 6.61 -5.74
C ASP A 46 4.92 5.19 -5.64
N THR A 47 5.59 4.19 -6.20
CA THR A 47 5.10 2.81 -6.33
C THR A 47 6.22 1.79 -6.18
N CYS A 48 5.96 0.65 -5.58
CA CYS A 48 6.83 -0.52 -5.67
C CYS A 48 6.35 -1.44 -6.80
N VAL A 49 7.27 -2.00 -7.59
CA VAL A 49 6.97 -3.02 -8.59
C VAL A 49 7.67 -4.34 -8.26
N ILE A 50 7.00 -5.45 -8.55
CA ILE A 50 7.61 -6.78 -8.65
C ILE A 50 7.22 -7.40 -9.99
N VAL A 51 8.20 -7.88 -10.75
CA VAL A 51 8.05 -8.53 -12.05
C VAL A 51 8.49 -9.98 -11.93
N TYR A 52 7.62 -10.89 -12.35
CA TYR A 52 7.82 -12.34 -12.29
C TYR A 52 8.22 -12.86 -13.67
N HIS A 53 9.46 -13.32 -13.81
CA HIS A 53 10.03 -13.92 -15.03
C HIS A 53 10.11 -15.46 -14.92
N GLY A 54 9.16 -16.09 -14.24
CA GLY A 54 9.19 -17.53 -13.93
C GLY A 54 10.02 -17.83 -12.68
N VAL A 55 11.26 -18.27 -12.85
CA VAL A 55 12.17 -18.64 -11.74
C VAL A 55 12.89 -17.44 -11.12
N LYS A 56 12.94 -16.31 -11.83
CA LYS A 56 13.58 -15.07 -11.36
C LYS A 56 12.54 -13.98 -11.22
N ASN A 57 12.61 -13.23 -10.12
CA ASN A 57 11.78 -12.07 -9.88
C ASN A 57 12.67 -10.83 -9.75
N THR A 58 12.16 -9.70 -10.20
CA THR A 58 12.82 -8.40 -10.10
C THR A 58 11.92 -7.45 -9.34
N SER A 59 12.43 -6.83 -8.29
CA SER A 59 11.69 -5.90 -7.43
C SER A 59 12.38 -4.54 -7.50
N GLN A 60 11.63 -3.44 -7.69
CA GLN A 60 12.19 -2.09 -7.79
C GLN A 60 11.26 -1.00 -7.25
N CYS A 61 11.84 0.16 -6.91
CA CYS A 61 11.08 1.42 -6.86
C CYS A 61 10.63 1.80 -8.27
N TRP A 62 9.43 2.36 -8.39
CA TRP A 62 8.74 2.56 -9.66
C TRP A 62 7.86 3.80 -9.63
N LYS A 63 7.44 4.26 -10.82
CA LYS A 63 6.41 5.29 -10.96
C LYS A 63 5.06 4.65 -11.26
N TYR A 64 4.00 5.09 -10.62
CA TYR A 64 2.66 4.56 -10.82
C TYR A 64 2.22 4.67 -12.29
N SER A 65 2.52 5.79 -12.94
CA SER A 65 2.23 6.05 -14.36
C SER A 65 2.89 5.03 -15.30
N ASN A 66 4.01 4.44 -14.89
CA ASN A 66 4.74 3.41 -15.64
C ASN A 66 4.30 1.99 -15.28
N CYS A 67 3.28 1.81 -14.43
CA CYS A 67 2.76 0.51 -14.06
C CYS A 67 1.80 -0.05 -15.11
N ASN A 68 2.30 -0.30 -16.32
CA ASN A 68 1.53 -0.88 -17.43
C ASN A 68 2.35 -1.93 -18.18
N VAL A 69 1.66 -2.83 -18.89
CA VAL A 69 2.27 -3.96 -19.60
C VAL A 69 3.32 -3.48 -20.61
N ASP A 70 2.99 -2.49 -21.44
CA ASP A 70 3.86 -2.06 -22.54
C ASP A 70 5.18 -1.48 -22.03
N PHE A 71 5.10 -0.61 -21.02
CA PHE A 71 6.27 0.02 -20.43
C PHE A 71 7.15 -1.01 -19.70
N ILE A 72 6.54 -1.90 -18.91
CA ILE A 72 7.28 -2.95 -18.17
C ILE A 72 7.91 -3.93 -19.15
N SER A 73 7.18 -4.34 -20.19
CA SER A 73 7.69 -5.23 -21.25
C SER A 73 8.90 -4.64 -21.94
N ASN A 74 8.84 -3.37 -22.32
CA ASN A 74 9.93 -2.66 -22.97
C ASN A 74 11.12 -2.45 -22.02
N HIS A 75 10.87 -2.00 -20.78
CA HIS A 75 11.91 -1.71 -19.80
C HIS A 75 12.72 -2.96 -19.42
N PHE A 76 12.04 -4.06 -19.12
CA PHE A 76 12.68 -5.33 -18.74
C PHE A 76 13.00 -6.23 -19.94
N SER A 77 12.74 -5.76 -21.17
CA SER A 77 12.94 -6.52 -22.41
C SER A 77 12.35 -7.95 -22.34
N THR A 78 11.13 -8.07 -21.82
CA THR A 78 10.46 -9.35 -21.58
C THR A 78 9.05 -9.37 -22.17
N LYS A 79 8.61 -10.53 -22.68
CA LYS A 79 7.30 -10.68 -23.36
C LYS A 79 6.29 -11.54 -22.59
N ASN A 80 6.77 -12.46 -21.76
CA ASN A 80 5.94 -13.37 -20.98
C ASN A 80 6.28 -13.20 -19.49
N PHE A 81 5.57 -12.28 -18.84
CA PHE A 81 5.80 -11.94 -17.44
C PHE A 81 4.46 -11.69 -16.73
N ARG A 82 4.49 -11.74 -15.41
CA ARG A 82 3.43 -11.16 -14.57
C ARG A 82 4.04 -10.02 -13.79
N TYR A 83 3.25 -9.05 -13.38
CA TYR A 83 3.73 -7.97 -12.53
C TYR A 83 2.68 -7.60 -11.49
N ARG A 84 3.13 -6.95 -10.41
CA ARG A 84 2.29 -6.31 -9.40
C ARG A 84 2.90 -4.97 -9.02
N CYS A 85 2.05 -3.97 -8.89
CA CYS A 85 2.40 -2.68 -8.33
C CYS A 85 1.59 -2.39 -7.07
N CYS A 86 2.15 -1.64 -6.14
CA CYS A 86 1.51 -1.27 -4.88
C CYS A 86 2.20 -0.02 -4.27
N GLN A 87 1.48 0.74 -3.44
CA GLN A 87 1.91 2.07 -2.96
C GLN A 87 2.01 2.14 -1.42
N TRP A 88 2.45 1.06 -0.79
CA TRP A 88 2.74 1.05 0.65
C TRP A 88 4.10 0.42 0.92
N ASN A 89 4.70 0.75 2.06
CA ASN A 89 6.06 0.32 2.39
C ASN A 89 6.22 -1.21 2.30
N LEU A 90 7.29 -1.63 1.61
CA LEU A 90 7.74 -3.00 1.43
C LEU A 90 6.67 -3.94 0.86
N CYS A 91 5.71 -3.40 0.11
CA CYS A 91 4.58 -4.15 -0.44
C CYS A 91 4.95 -5.14 -1.55
N ASN A 92 6.12 -4.95 -2.15
CA ASN A 92 6.69 -5.78 -3.21
C ASN A 92 7.65 -6.84 -2.67
N ASP A 93 7.47 -7.24 -1.41
CA ASP A 93 8.07 -8.46 -0.89
C ASP A 93 7.73 -9.62 -1.82
N ALA A 94 8.69 -10.53 -2.00
CA ALA A 94 8.42 -11.80 -2.66
C ALA A 94 7.27 -12.51 -1.91
N PRO A 95 6.56 -13.48 -2.51
CA PRO A 95 5.40 -14.09 -1.88
C PRO A 95 5.78 -14.96 -0.66
N ASN A 96 6.14 -14.32 0.44
CA ASN A 96 6.20 -14.85 1.79
C ASN A 96 4.90 -14.37 2.44
N VAL A 97 3.84 -15.17 2.22
CA VAL A 97 2.56 -15.12 2.96
C VAL A 97 1.94 -13.73 3.07
N VAL A 98 0.97 -13.45 2.19
CA VAL A 98 0.04 -12.33 2.37
C VAL A 98 -0.73 -12.55 3.68
N ALA A 99 -0.20 -12.07 4.80
CA ALA A 99 -0.94 -11.92 6.03
C ALA A 99 -2.06 -10.93 5.75
N SER A 100 -3.25 -11.48 5.58
CA SER A 100 -4.48 -10.80 5.18
C SER A 100 -4.70 -9.51 5.98
N LYS A 101 -4.48 -8.35 5.34
CA LYS A 101 -4.82 -7.01 5.86
C LYS A 101 -6.33 -6.80 6.07
N ILE A 102 -7.17 -7.80 5.75
CA ILE A 102 -8.63 -7.76 5.86
C ILE A 102 -9.09 -7.81 7.33
N ALA A 103 -8.27 -8.35 8.24
CA ALA A 103 -8.65 -8.45 9.66
C ALA A 103 -8.77 -7.07 10.37
N LEU A 104 -8.04 -6.04 9.92
CA LEU A 104 -8.06 -4.72 10.55
C LEU A 104 -9.30 -3.88 10.18
N SER A 105 -9.97 -4.15 9.05
CA SER A 105 -11.11 -3.33 8.60
C SER A 105 -12.41 -3.69 9.33
N GLY A 106 -12.63 -4.98 9.62
CA GLY A 106 -13.85 -5.46 10.27
C GLY A 106 -13.98 -5.00 11.73
N ALA A 107 -12.88 -4.99 12.48
CA ALA A 107 -12.85 -4.52 13.86
C ALA A 107 -13.18 -3.01 13.97
N PHE A 108 -12.74 -2.21 12.99
CA PHE A 108 -12.99 -0.77 12.97
C PHE A 108 -14.46 -0.43 12.69
N LEU A 109 -15.12 -1.16 11.80
CA LEU A 109 -16.55 -0.94 11.51
C LEU A 109 -17.43 -1.29 12.71
N LEU A 110 -17.10 -2.35 13.45
CA LEU A 110 -17.84 -2.74 14.66
C LEU A 110 -17.69 -1.69 15.77
N THR A 111 -16.49 -1.18 16.02
CA THR A 111 -16.28 -0.15 17.04
C THR A 111 -16.98 1.16 16.70
N VAL A 112 -16.93 1.59 15.43
CA VAL A 112 -17.68 2.78 14.96
C VAL A 112 -19.19 2.59 15.12
N ALA A 113 -19.72 1.41 14.79
CA ALA A 113 -21.14 1.10 14.99
C ALA A 113 -21.55 1.12 16.47
N HIS A 114 -20.72 0.58 17.36
CA HIS A 114 -20.96 0.61 18.81
C HIS A 114 -20.95 2.05 19.36
N ILE A 115 -19.99 2.88 18.95
CA ILE A 115 -19.90 4.28 19.38
C ILE A 115 -21.11 5.08 18.85
N LEU A 116 -21.49 4.88 17.60
CA LEU A 116 -22.68 5.53 17.02
C LEU A 116 -23.97 5.14 17.77
N LYS A 117 -24.15 3.86 18.12
CA LYS A 117 -25.32 3.44 18.90
C LYS A 117 -25.36 4.08 20.29
N PHE A 118 -24.22 4.18 20.96
CA PHE A 118 -24.14 4.82 22.28
C PHE A 118 -24.45 6.32 22.23
N LEU A 119 -24.03 7.01 21.17
CA LEU A 119 -24.24 8.46 21.00
C LEU A 119 -25.65 8.84 20.50
N VAL A 120 -26.36 7.93 19.82
CA VAL A 120 -27.71 8.18 19.30
C VAL A 120 -28.80 7.84 20.32
N TRP A 121 -28.54 6.90 21.23
CA TRP A 121 -29.53 6.42 22.21
C TRP A 121 -29.34 7.01 23.62
N ASN A 122 -28.37 7.89 23.84
CA ASN A 122 -28.14 8.65 25.07
C ASN A 122 -28.16 10.16 24.80
#